data_AF-A0A949RIK2-F1
#
_entry.id   AF-A0A949RIK2-F1
#
_cell.length_a   1.000
_cell.length_b   1.000
_cell.length_c   1.000
_cell.angle_alpha   90.00
_cell.angle_beta   90.00
_cell.angle_gamma   90.00
#
_symmetry.space_group_name_H-M   'P 1'
#
loop_
_entity.id
_entity.type
_entity.pdbx_description
1 polymer ?
#
loop_
_entity_poly.entity_id
_entity_poly.type
_entity_poly.pdbx_seq_one_letter_code
_entity_poly.pdbx_strand_id
1 'polypeptide(L)'
;MPLTLAKLLRSCDIAVGFAFGINTGIVTYSDNLQVDRFAVIVTAPGRQVDFVSRFFAPAGGVPEDPVTGSAHCTLTPYWSKRLARTKLHARQVSARGGELFCEDRGERVSIAGSAVLFLEGTILL
;
A
#
# COMPACT_ATOMS: atom_id res chain seq x y z
N MET A 1 -11.62 -14.54 -11.55
CA MET A 1 -11.73 -13.53 -12.62
C MET A 1 -10.92 -12.31 -12.18
N PRO A 2 -9.77 -11.98 -12.79
CA PRO A 2 -8.93 -10.92 -12.25
C PRO A 2 -9.61 -9.58 -12.52
N LEU A 3 -9.85 -8.79 -11.47
CA LEU A 3 -10.26 -7.40 -11.62
C LEU A 3 -9.09 -6.67 -12.29
N THR A 4 -9.27 -6.28 -13.55
CA THR A 4 -8.35 -5.37 -14.25
C THR A 4 -8.11 -4.12 -13.40
N LEU A 5 -6.86 -3.67 -13.29
CA LEU A 5 -6.44 -2.48 -12.52
C LEU A 5 -7.39 -1.27 -12.74
N ALA A 6 -7.89 -1.10 -13.97
CA ALA A 6 -8.86 -0.07 -14.34
C ALA A 6 -10.23 -0.16 -13.62
N LYS A 7 -10.72 -1.35 -13.25
CA LYS A 7 -11.96 -1.50 -12.48
C LYS A 7 -11.76 -1.14 -11.01
N LEU A 8 -10.61 -1.48 -10.45
CA LEU A 8 -10.25 -1.14 -9.07
C LEU A 8 -10.11 0.38 -8.91
N LEU A 9 -9.41 1.02 -9.85
CA LEU A 9 -9.19 2.46 -9.85
C LEU A 9 -10.50 3.28 -9.95
N ARG A 10 -11.51 2.80 -10.70
CA ARG A 10 -12.86 3.44 -10.75
C ARG A 10 -13.61 3.44 -9.43
N SER A 11 -13.30 2.51 -8.53
CA SER A 11 -13.97 2.37 -7.24
C SER A 11 -13.22 3.02 -6.08
N CYS A 12 -12.02 3.53 -6.30
CA CYS A 12 -11.14 4.06 -5.26
C CYS A 12 -10.92 5.56 -5.44
N ASP A 13 -11.06 6.32 -4.35
CA ASP A 13 -10.97 7.79 -4.40
C ASP A 13 -9.55 8.31 -4.69
N ILE A 14 -8.46 7.53 -4.45
CA ILE A 14 -7.06 7.94 -4.69
C ILE A 14 -6.16 6.79 -5.16
N ALA A 15 -5.26 7.08 -6.10
CA ALA A 15 -4.18 6.19 -6.53
C ALA A 15 -2.80 6.85 -6.35
N VAL A 16 -1.95 6.31 -5.49
CA VAL A 16 -0.59 6.80 -5.26
C VAL A 16 0.38 6.04 -6.18
N GLY A 17 0.96 6.73 -7.16
CA GLY A 17 1.99 6.13 -8.00
C GLY A 17 3.33 6.11 -7.28
N PHE A 18 4.02 4.96 -7.27
CA PHE A 18 5.34 4.83 -6.64
C PHE A 18 6.41 4.56 -7.70
N ALA A 19 7.39 5.45 -7.80
CA ALA A 19 8.61 5.24 -8.58
C ALA A 19 9.78 5.22 -7.59
N PHE A 20 10.59 4.16 -7.59
CA PHE A 20 11.85 4.15 -6.86
C PHE A 20 12.75 5.24 -7.47
N GLY A 21 12.92 6.35 -6.75
CA GLY A 21 13.70 7.50 -7.19
C GLY A 21 12.84 8.72 -7.55
N ILE A 22 13.00 9.76 -6.73
CA ILE A 22 12.78 11.20 -7.02
C ILE A 22 11.39 11.74 -7.42
N ASN A 23 10.36 10.93 -7.69
CA ASN A 23 9.02 11.48 -7.99
C ASN A 23 7.83 10.63 -7.50
N THR A 24 7.62 10.61 -6.19
CA THR A 24 6.39 10.05 -5.59
C THR A 24 5.24 11.06 -5.75
N GLY A 25 4.53 11.01 -6.87
CA GLY A 25 3.33 11.82 -7.09
C GLY A 25 2.06 11.11 -6.60
N ILE A 26 1.30 11.74 -5.71
CA ILE A 26 -0.07 11.34 -5.37
C ILE A 26 -0.99 11.84 -6.48
N VAL A 27 -1.74 10.94 -7.10
CA VAL A 27 -2.67 11.29 -8.19
C VAL A 27 -4.08 10.88 -7.78
N THR A 28 -5.05 11.74 -7.96
CA THR A 28 -6.45 11.34 -7.87
C THR A 28 -6.82 10.57 -9.13
N TYR A 29 -7.69 9.56 -9.01
CA TYR A 29 -8.11 8.79 -10.18
C TYR A 29 -8.73 9.72 -11.25
N SER A 30 -8.34 9.53 -12.51
CA SER A 30 -8.97 10.13 -13.69
C SER A 30 -9.07 9.08 -14.80
N ASP A 31 -10.10 9.15 -15.64
CA ASP A 31 -10.39 8.15 -16.68
C ASP A 31 -9.23 7.91 -17.68
N ASN A 32 -8.26 8.84 -17.75
CA ASN A 32 -7.09 8.79 -18.64
C ASN A 32 -5.76 8.53 -17.90
N LEU A 33 -5.79 7.93 -16.70
CA LEU A 33 -4.58 7.69 -15.92
C LEU A 33 -3.67 6.65 -16.61
N GLN A 34 -2.70 7.13 -17.39
CA GLN A 34 -1.56 6.34 -17.88
C GLN A 34 -0.56 6.18 -16.73
N VAL A 35 -0.48 4.99 -16.16
CA VAL A 35 0.48 4.70 -15.09
C VAL A 35 1.77 4.16 -15.70
N ASP A 36 2.60 5.06 -16.22
CA ASP A 36 3.98 4.75 -16.62
C ASP A 36 4.88 4.77 -15.38
N ARG A 37 4.64 3.85 -14.44
CA ARG A 37 5.41 3.74 -13.20
C ARG A 37 5.73 2.29 -12.87
N PHE A 38 6.86 2.12 -12.18
CA PHE A 38 7.32 0.82 -11.70
C PHE A 38 6.29 0.12 -10.80
N ALA A 39 5.64 0.88 -9.91
CA ALA A 39 4.62 0.38 -9.01
C ALA A 39 3.47 1.36 -8.78
N VAL A 40 2.32 0.80 -8.38
CA VAL A 40 1.08 1.53 -8.09
C VAL A 40 0.55 1.09 -6.74
N ILE A 41 0.27 2.07 -5.89
CA ILE A 41 -0.45 1.89 -4.63
C ILE A 41 -1.86 2.44 -4.83
N VAL A 42 -2.88 1.65 -4.56
CA VAL A 42 -4.27 2.13 -4.53
C VAL A 42 -4.69 2.23 -3.08
N THR A 43 -5.35 3.33 -2.68
CA THR A 43 -5.74 3.54 -1.28
C THR A 43 -7.10 4.22 -1.15
N ALA A 44 -7.82 3.92 -0.07
CA ALA A 44 -9.11 4.50 0.23
C ALA A 44 -9.36 4.51 1.75
N PRO A 45 -10.33 5.29 2.25
CA PRO A 45 -10.74 5.20 3.65
C PRO A 45 -11.22 3.78 3.98
N GLY A 46 -10.86 3.26 5.15
CA GLY A 46 -11.34 1.97 5.61
C GLY A 46 -12.73 2.09 6.24
N ARG A 47 -13.48 0.98 6.26
CA ARG A 47 -14.77 0.90 6.99
C ARG A 47 -14.59 0.49 8.45
N GLN A 48 -13.59 -0.34 8.74
CA GLN A 48 -13.29 -0.89 10.07
C GLN A 48 -11.87 -0.52 10.53
N VAL A 49 -11.07 0.07 9.64
CA VAL A 49 -9.69 0.50 9.84
C VAL A 49 -9.59 1.95 9.34
N ASP A 50 -8.54 2.67 9.69
CA ASP A 50 -8.39 4.07 9.28
C ASP A 50 -8.23 4.20 7.75
N PHE A 51 -7.44 3.30 7.13
CA PHE A 51 -7.33 3.24 5.67
C PHE A 51 -7.00 1.84 5.14
N VAL A 52 -7.32 1.61 3.87
CA VAL A 52 -6.98 0.38 3.15
C VAL A 52 -6.05 0.67 1.97
N SER A 53 -5.27 -0.34 1.58
CA SER A 53 -4.36 -0.23 0.43
C SER A 53 -4.25 -1.53 -0.38
N ARG A 54 -3.78 -1.40 -1.63
CA ARG A 54 -3.29 -2.50 -2.49
C ARG A 54 -2.04 -2.04 -3.22
N PHE A 55 -1.11 -2.95 -3.48
CA PHE A 55 0.17 -2.65 -4.14
C PHE A 55 0.39 -3.55 -5.35
N PHE A 56 0.68 -2.94 -6.50
CA PHE A 56 0.92 -3.62 -7.77
C PHE A 56 2.27 -3.18 -8.33
N ALA A 57 3.15 -4.12 -8.70
CA ALA A 57 4.43 -3.83 -9.35
C ALA A 57 4.69 -4.81 -10.50
N PRO A 58 3.83 -4.81 -11.55
CA PRO A 58 3.92 -5.77 -12.65
C PRO A 58 5.26 -5.67 -13.39
N ALA A 59 5.83 -4.47 -13.51
CA ALA A 59 7.15 -4.26 -14.11
C ALA A 59 8.29 -4.94 -13.33
N GLY A 60 8.10 -5.15 -12.02
CA GLY A 60 9.03 -5.89 -11.15
C GLY A 60 8.72 -7.39 -11.04
N GLY A 61 7.82 -7.93 -11.88
CA GLY A 61 7.42 -9.33 -11.83
C GLY A 61 6.51 -9.68 -10.65
N VAL A 62 5.99 -8.69 -9.92
CA VAL A 62 5.07 -8.87 -8.79
C VAL A 62 3.69 -8.35 -9.21
N PRO A 63 2.77 -9.25 -9.64
CA PRO A 63 1.43 -8.83 -10.06
C PRO A 63 0.72 -8.05 -8.97
N GLU A 64 0.77 -8.56 -7.74
CA GLU A 64 0.27 -7.91 -6.53
C GLU A 64 1.08 -8.39 -5.32
N ASP A 65 1.56 -7.46 -4.50
CA ASP A 65 2.25 -7.80 -3.25
C ASP A 65 1.23 -7.96 -2.11
N PRO A 66 1.28 -9.07 -1.35
CA PRO A 66 0.36 -9.27 -0.24
C PRO A 66 0.34 -8.15 0.80
N VAL A 67 1.52 -7.69 1.25
CA VAL A 67 1.69 -6.68 2.29
C VAL A 67 3.01 -5.95 2.07
N THR A 68 2.96 -4.63 1.89
CA THR A 68 4.13 -3.83 1.49
C THR A 68 4.44 -2.76 2.54
N GLY A 69 5.47 -2.98 3.35
CA GLY A 69 5.87 -2.02 4.40
C GLY A 69 6.35 -0.68 3.84
N SER A 70 7.16 -0.69 2.78
CA SER A 70 7.69 0.54 2.16
C SER A 70 6.60 1.47 1.63
N ALA A 71 5.50 0.91 1.11
CA ALA A 71 4.34 1.69 0.67
C ALA A 71 3.73 2.51 1.82
N HIS A 72 3.76 1.97 3.04
CA HIS A 72 3.20 2.64 4.22
C HIS A 72 4.06 3.81 4.71
N CYS A 73 5.32 3.93 4.30
CA CYS A 73 6.12 5.14 4.52
C CYS A 73 5.54 6.35 3.76
N THR A 74 4.84 6.12 2.65
CA THR A 74 4.15 7.18 1.89
C THR A 74 2.70 7.34 2.33
N LEU A 75 1.99 6.23 2.58
CA LEU A 75 0.57 6.27 2.95
C LEU A 75 0.33 6.81 4.36
N THR A 76 1.20 6.51 5.32
CA THR A 76 0.99 6.90 6.72
C THR A 76 0.96 8.42 6.88
N PRO A 77 1.93 9.21 6.38
CA PRO A 77 1.88 10.67 6.48
C PRO A 77 0.71 11.28 5.68
N TYR A 78 0.34 10.66 4.56
CA TYR A 78 -0.80 11.10 3.75
C TYR A 78 -2.12 10.98 4.52
N TRP A 79 -2.40 9.81 5.09
CA TRP A 79 -3.62 9.56 5.86
C TRP A 79 -3.60 10.24 7.22
N SER A 80 -2.42 10.35 7.86
CA SER A 80 -2.23 11.03 9.14
C SER A 80 -2.70 12.48 9.08
N LYS A 81 -2.24 13.21 8.05
CA LYS A 81 -2.67 14.59 7.79
C LYS A 81 -4.15 14.71 7.49
N ARG A 82 -4.70 13.76 6.72
CA ARG A 82 -6.11 13.79 6.30
C ARG A 82 -7.09 13.44 7.42
N LEU A 83 -6.69 12.55 8.34
CA LEU A 83 -7.49 12.09 9.47
C LEU A 83 -7.18 12.83 10.78
N ALA A 84 -6.20 13.74 10.77
CA ALA A 84 -5.70 14.46 11.95
C ALA A 84 -5.29 13.50 13.10
N ARG A 85 -4.60 12.40 12.75
CA ARG A 85 -4.19 11.34 13.68
C ARG A 85 -2.81 10.81 13.35
N THR A 86 -1.97 10.63 14.37
CA THR A 86 -0.60 10.11 14.18
C THR A 86 -0.54 8.58 14.19
N LYS A 87 -1.36 7.93 15.02
CA LYS A 87 -1.48 6.47 15.07
C LYS A 87 -2.63 6.02 14.18
N LEU A 88 -2.33 5.13 13.24
CA LEU A 88 -3.26 4.65 12.23
C LEU A 88 -3.25 3.13 12.17
N HIS A 89 -4.43 2.53 12.08
CA HIS A 89 -4.63 1.13 11.75
C HIS A 89 -4.92 1.02 10.26
N ALA A 90 -4.04 0.32 9.55
CA ALA A 90 -4.11 0.12 8.10
C ALA A 90 -4.35 -1.36 7.76
N ARG A 91 -4.98 -1.60 6.62
CA ARG A 91 -5.11 -2.95 6.07
C ARG A 91 -4.78 -3.00 4.59
N GLN A 92 -3.81 -3.83 4.22
CA GLN A 92 -3.56 -4.14 2.81
C GLN A 92 -4.51 -5.25 2.37
N VAL A 93 -5.45 -4.92 1.49
CA VAL A 93 -6.57 -5.79 1.08
C VAL A 93 -6.23 -6.59 -0.19
N SER A 94 -5.06 -7.22 -0.16
CA SER A 94 -4.66 -8.23 -1.15
C SER A 94 -5.43 -9.54 -0.92
N ALA A 95 -5.25 -10.53 -1.80
CA ALA A 95 -5.88 -11.85 -1.64
C ALA A 95 -5.53 -12.55 -0.31
N ARG A 96 -4.30 -12.37 0.18
CA ARG A 96 -3.87 -12.89 1.50
C ARG A 96 -4.25 -11.96 2.64
N GLY A 97 -4.29 -10.66 2.36
CA GLY A 97 -4.52 -9.61 3.35
C GLY A 97 -3.31 -9.39 4.27
N GLY A 98 -3.31 -8.24 4.94
CA GLY A 98 -2.45 -8.00 6.09
C GLY A 98 -2.84 -6.74 6.83
N GLU A 99 -2.69 -6.79 8.15
CA GLU A 99 -2.91 -5.66 9.04
C GLU A 99 -1.58 -5.00 9.39
N LEU A 100 -1.58 -3.68 9.44
CA LEU A 100 -0.45 -2.88 9.82
C LEU A 100 -0.88 -1.82 10.83
N PHE A 101 -0.08 -1.63 11.87
CA PHE A 101 -0.21 -0.55 12.83
C PHE A 101 0.90 0.45 12.56
N CYS A 102 0.51 1.63 12.12
CA CYS A 102 1.43 2.66 11.68
C CYS A 102 1.39 3.85 12.62
N GLU A 103 2.54 4.49 12.82
CA GLU A 103 2.65 5.75 13.55
C GLU A 103 3.48 6.74 12.75
N ASP A 104 2.86 7.87 12.41
CA ASP A 104 3.54 9.04 11.86
C ASP A 104 4.31 9.76 12.98
N ARG A 105 5.63 9.75 12.90
CA ARG A 105 6.55 10.44 13.83
C ARG A 105 7.21 11.65 13.15
N GLY A 106 6.60 12.20 12.10
CA GLY A 106 7.13 13.32 11.33
C GLY A 106 8.18 12.88 10.33
N GLU A 107 9.45 12.87 10.72
CA GLU A 107 10.55 12.48 9.83
C GLU A 107 10.62 10.96 9.57
N ARG A 108 9.94 10.17 10.41
CA ARG A 108 9.93 8.71 10.32
C ARG A 108 8.53 8.16 10.48
N VAL A 109 8.31 6.99 9.90
CA VAL A 109 7.10 6.19 10.10
C VAL A 109 7.49 4.90 10.83
N SER A 110 6.80 4.60 11.92
CA SER A 110 6.89 3.27 12.55
C SER A 110 5.82 2.37 11.97
N ILE A 111 6.15 1.12 11.72
CA ILE A 111 5.25 0.11 11.16
C ILE A 111 5.39 -1.14 12.02
N ALA A 112 4.26 -1.67 12.48
CA ALA A 112 4.17 -2.90 13.23
C ALA A 112 3.10 -3.82 12.63
N GLY A 113 3.26 -5.12 12.86
CA GLY A 113 2.34 -6.17 12.43
C GLY A 113 2.69 -7.48 13.12
N SER A 114 1.82 -8.47 12.99
CA SER A 114 2.04 -9.80 13.55
C SER A 114 2.79 -10.68 12.53
N ALA A 115 3.68 -11.54 13.03
CA ALA A 115 4.39 -12.54 12.24
C ALA A 115 4.02 -13.95 12.73
N VAL A 116 4.00 -14.91 11.81
CA VAL A 116 3.76 -16.33 12.11
C VAL A 116 4.88 -17.14 11.47
N LEU A 117 5.50 -18.03 12.25
CA LEU A 117 6.53 -18.94 11.77
C LEU A 117 5.89 -19.99 10.86
N PHE A 118 6.33 -20.08 9.61
CA PHE A 118 5.86 -21.08 8.66
C PHE A 118 6.72 -22.36 8.70
N LEU A 119 8.04 -22.19 8.72
CA LEU A 119 9.00 -23.29 8.67
C LEU A 119 10.28 -22.90 9.39
N GLU A 120 10.87 -23.87 10.07
CA GLU A 120 12.21 -23.81 10.65
C GLU A 120 13.01 -25.02 10.13
N GLY A 121 14.28 -24.80 9.77
CA GLY A 121 15.12 -25.86 9.24
C GLY A 121 16.57 -25.41 9.01
N THR A 122 17.41 -26.34 8.56
CA THR A 122 18.83 -26.11 8.29
C THR A 122 19.12 -26.25 6.79
N ILE A 123 19.77 -25.24 6.21
CA ILE A 123 20.28 -25.30 4.83
C ILE A 123 21.73 -25.79 4.91
N LEU A 124 22.00 -26.95 4.30
CA LEU A 124 23.35 -27.47 4.11
C LEU A 124 23.78 -27.15 2.69
N LEU A 125 24.98 -26.62 2.53
CA LEU A 125 25.58 -26.18 1.26
C LEU A 125 26.53 -27.24 0.71
#